data_AF-A0A7D5RYE0-F1
#
_entry.id   AF-A0A7D5RYE0-F1
#
_cell.length_a   1.000
_cell.length_b   1.000
_cell.length_c   1.000
_cell.angle_alpha   90.00
_cell.angle_beta   90.00
_cell.angle_gamma   90.00
#
_symmetry.space_group_name_H-M   'P 1'
#
loop_
_entity.id
_entity.type
_entity.pdbx_description
1 polymer ?
#
loop_
_entity_poly.entity_id
_entity_poly.type
_entity_poly.pdbx_seq_one_letter_code
_entity_poly.pdbx_strand_id
1 'polypeptide(L)'
;MPHTAAVVRRFPGHELAIRRLFQCDATFREICADYDDALHALQHWQSAGGPTDPRAEQYRDLVNELEGELASLLKRSSRSASG
;
A
#
# COMPACT_ATOMS: atom_id res chain seq x y z
N MET A 1 5.51 0.20 13.61
CA MET A 1 4.48 -0.03 12.58
C MET A 1 5.17 -0.53 11.32
N PRO A 2 5.39 -1.85 11.16
CA PRO A 2 6.20 -2.36 10.05
C PRO A 2 5.54 -2.11 8.68
N HIS A 3 4.21 -2.26 8.58
CA HIS A 3 3.48 -2.19 7.30
C HIS A 3 3.29 -0.79 6.71
N THR A 4 3.58 0.28 7.45
CA THR A 4 3.45 1.65 6.91
C THR A 4 4.67 2.09 6.12
N ALA A 5 5.82 1.43 6.27
CA ALA A 5 7.06 1.84 5.62
C ALA A 5 6.95 1.80 4.08
N ALA A 6 6.38 0.72 3.54
CA ALA A 6 6.13 0.60 2.11
C ALA A 6 5.17 1.69 1.60
N VAL A 7 4.10 1.95 2.34
CA VAL A 7 3.11 2.99 2.00
C VAL A 7 3.71 4.39 2.05
N VAL A 8 4.52 4.72 3.06
CA VAL A 8 5.23 6.02 3.15
C VAL A 8 6.22 6.18 2.00
N ARG A 9 6.96 5.13 1.64
CA ARG A 9 7.87 5.16 0.49
C ARG A 9 7.12 5.43 -0.81
N ARG A 10 5.91 4.90 -0.96
CA ARG A 10 5.07 5.08 -2.15
C ARG A 10 4.39 6.46 -2.20
N PHE A 11 4.00 6.99 -1.04
CA PHE A 11 3.27 8.25 -0.88
C PHE A 11 3.96 9.21 0.12
N PRO A 12 5.19 9.66 -0.17
CA PRO A 12 5.99 10.42 0.80
C PRO A 12 5.35 11.74 1.23
N GLY A 13 4.58 12.39 0.34
CA GLY A 13 3.85 13.62 0.65
C GLY A 13 2.67 13.45 1.62
N HIS A 14 2.34 12.21 2.01
CA HIS A 14 1.18 11.90 2.84
C HIS A 14 1.55 11.30 4.21
N GLU A 15 2.81 11.37 4.64
CA GLU A 15 3.30 10.69 5.85
C GLU A 15 2.46 10.96 7.11
N LEU A 16 2.06 12.22 7.36
CA LEU A 16 1.20 12.57 8.50
C LEU A 16 -0.19 11.95 8.39
N ALA A 17 -0.78 11.94 7.19
CA ALA A 17 -2.08 11.33 6.95
C ALA A 17 -2.02 9.81 7.12
N ILE A 18 -0.97 9.16 6.61
CA ILE A 18 -0.71 7.73 6.78
C ILE A 18 -0.62 7.38 8.27
N ARG A 19 0.17 8.14 9.05
CA ARG A 19 0.30 7.90 10.50
C ARG A 19 -1.02 8.06 11.24
N ARG A 20 -1.84 9.05 10.87
CA ARG A 20 -3.15 9.30 11.49
C ARG A 20 -4.14 8.19 11.15
N LEU A 21 -4.28 7.85 9.86
CA LEU A 21 -5.17 6.79 9.41
C LEU A 21 -4.77 5.44 10.02
N PHE A 22 -3.48 5.11 10.05
CA PHE A 22 -3.01 3.86 10.65
C PHE A 22 -3.38 3.74 12.14
N GLN A 23 -3.47 4.85 12.88
CA GLN A 23 -3.90 4.84 14.28
C GLN A 23 -5.42 4.69 14.43
N CYS A 24 -6.20 5.32 13.56
CA CYS A 24 -7.64 5.51 13.78
C CYS A 24 -8.55 4.68 12.85
N ASP A 25 -8.01 4.08 11.79
CA ASP A 25 -8.77 3.40 10.75
C ASP A 25 -8.28 1.95 10.60
N ALA A 26 -9.17 0.99 10.93
CA ALA A 26 -8.84 -0.43 10.87
C ALA A 26 -8.71 -0.94 9.44
N THR A 27 -9.57 -0.50 8.53
CA THR A 27 -9.51 -0.85 7.11
C THR A 27 -8.23 -0.35 6.49
N PHE A 28 -7.79 0.87 6.83
CA PHE A 28 -6.49 1.37 6.36
C PHE A 28 -5.32 0.49 6.84
N ARG A 29 -5.38 -0.05 8.07
CA ARG A 29 -4.34 -0.96 8.57
C ARG A 29 -4.29 -2.28 7.81
N GLU A 30 -5.46 -2.85 7.49
CA GLU A 30 -5.58 -4.08 6.70
C GLU A 30 -4.97 -3.89 5.32
N ILE A 31 -5.37 -2.82 4.61
CA ILE A 31 -4.81 -2.50 3.28
C ILE A 31 -3.29 -2.26 3.35
N CYS A 32 -2.76 -1.63 4.42
CA CYS A 32 -1.31 -1.50 4.59
C CYS A 32 -0.62 -2.86 4.72
N ALA A 33 -1.21 -3.81 5.45
CA ALA A 33 -0.66 -5.14 5.64
C ALA A 33 -0.71 -5.93 4.32
N ASP A 34 -1.85 -5.91 3.62
CA ASP A 34 -2.01 -6.58 2.33
C ASP A 34 -1.04 -6.02 1.28
N TYR A 35 -0.81 -4.70 1.29
CA TYR A 35 0.14 -4.05 0.38
C TYR A 35 1.58 -4.49 0.64
N ASP A 36 1.98 -4.56 1.91
CA ASP A 36 3.31 -5.02 2.31
C ASP A 36 3.52 -6.48 1.90
N ASP A 37 2.55 -7.36 2.21
CA ASP A 37 2.60 -8.78 1.85
C ASP A 37 2.63 -8.99 0.33
N ALA A 38 1.85 -8.24 -0.44
CA ALA A 38 1.83 -8.31 -1.90
C ALA A 38 3.17 -7.86 -2.52
N LEU A 39 3.82 -6.83 -1.97
CA LEU A 39 5.15 -6.40 -2.40
C LEU A 39 6.22 -7.45 -2.11
N HIS A 40 6.17 -8.07 -0.93
CA HIS A 40 7.08 -9.15 -0.55
C HIS A 40 6.94 -10.36 -1.48
N ALA A 41 5.70 -10.75 -1.80
CA ALA A 41 5.42 -11.82 -2.74
C ALA A 41 5.87 -11.47 -4.17
N LEU A 42 5.60 -10.24 -4.63
CA LEU A 42 6.04 -9.76 -5.94
C LEU A 42 7.56 -9.84 -6.08
N GLN A 43 8.30 -9.36 -5.08
CA GLN A 43 9.77 -9.42 -5.08
C GLN A 43 10.28 -10.87 -5.12
N HIS A 44 9.62 -11.77 -4.38
CA HIS A 44 9.97 -13.19 -4.38
C HIS A 44 9.80 -13.81 -5.79
N TRP A 45 8.65 -13.63 -6.42
CA TRP A 45 8.38 -14.21 -7.74
C TRP A 45 9.23 -13.58 -8.86
N GLN A 46 9.48 -12.28 -8.79
CA GLN A 46 10.40 -11.61 -9.72
C GLN A 46 11.84 -12.15 -9.61
N SER A 47 12.27 -12.52 -8.40
CA SER A 47 13.61 -13.05 -8.17
C SER A 47 13.72 -14.53 -8.53
N ALA A 48 12.66 -15.32 -8.31
CA ALA A 48 12.65 -16.77 -8.51
C ALA A 48 12.32 -17.20 -9.95
N GLY A 49 11.34 -16.54 -10.58
CA GLY A 49 10.82 -16.89 -11.91
C GLY A 49 11.03 -15.82 -12.98
N GLY A 50 11.60 -14.66 -12.60
CA GLY A 50 11.79 -13.52 -13.48
C GLY A 50 10.54 -12.62 -13.60
N PRO A 51 10.67 -11.46 -14.25
CA PRO A 51 9.61 -10.45 -14.34
C PRO A 51 8.41 -10.84 -15.20
N THR A 52 8.50 -11.95 -15.95
CA THR A 52 7.43 -12.50 -16.78
C THR A 52 6.75 -13.70 -16.15
N ASP A 53 7.06 -14.04 -14.89
CA ASP A 53 6.34 -15.09 -14.16
C ASP A 53 4.87 -14.67 -13.99
N PRO A 54 3.88 -15.51 -14.34
CA PRO A 54 2.47 -15.16 -14.22
C PRO A 54 2.06 -14.84 -12.77
N ARG A 55 2.78 -15.36 -11.77
CA ARG A 55 2.56 -14.98 -10.36
C ARG A 55 3.04 -13.56 -10.10
N ALA A 56 4.21 -13.19 -10.63
CA ALA A 56 4.71 -11.82 -10.53
C ALA A 56 3.76 -10.82 -11.20
N GLU A 57 3.15 -11.20 -12.33
CA GLU A 57 2.11 -10.37 -12.96
C GLU A 57 0.87 -10.20 -12.07
N GLN A 58 0.33 -11.30 -11.52
CA GLN A 58 -0.80 -11.25 -10.58
C GLN A 58 -0.53 -10.37 -9.35
N TYR A 59 0.64 -10.50 -8.71
CA TYR A 59 0.98 -9.66 -7.56
C TYR A 59 1.21 -8.20 -7.96
N ARG A 60 1.67 -7.93 -9.18
CA ARG A 60 1.79 -6.55 -9.67
C ARG A 60 0.42 -5.90 -9.86
N ASP A 61 -0.55 -6.63 -10.36
CA ASP A 61 -1.93 -6.13 -10.48
C ASP A 61 -2.56 -5.88 -9.10
N LEU A 62 -2.36 -6.80 -8.15
CA LEU A 62 -2.81 -6.61 -6.77
C LEU A 62 -2.18 -5.39 -6.10
N VAL A 63 -0.86 -5.20 -6.27
CA VAL A 63 -0.15 -4.00 -5.79
C VAL A 63 -0.76 -2.73 -6.37
N ASN A 64 -1.08 -2.72 -7.66
CA ASN A 64 -1.70 -1.56 -8.31
C ASN A 64 -3.11 -1.26 -7.76
N GLU A 65 -3.91 -2.30 -7.49
CA GLU A 65 -5.24 -2.16 -6.90
C GLU A 65 -5.15 -1.54 -5.49
N LEU A 66 -4.29 -2.10 -4.64
CA LEU A 66 -4.07 -1.63 -3.27
C LEU A 66 -3.54 -0.18 -3.24
N GLU A 67 -2.66 0.20 -4.18
CA GLU A 67 -2.24 1.60 -4.33
C GLU A 67 -3.39 2.54 -4.66
N GLY A 68 -4.35 2.08 -5.48
CA GLY A 68 -5.57 2.83 -5.79
C GLY A 68 -6.47 3.03 -4.57
N GLU A 69 -6.63 2.00 -3.75
CA GLU A 69 -7.38 2.09 -2.49
C GLU A 69 -6.70 3.04 -1.49
N LEU A 70 -5.40 2.87 -1.26
CA LEU A 70 -4.59 3.74 -0.40
C LEU A 70 -4.67 5.20 -0.85
N ALA A 71 -4.51 5.47 -2.14
CA ALA A 71 -4.60 6.83 -2.68
C ALA A 71 -6.00 7.44 -2.44
N SER A 72 -7.06 6.64 -2.57
CA SER A 72 -8.44 7.07 -2.33
C SER A 72 -8.70 7.42 -0.87
N LEU A 73 -8.17 6.63 0.07
CA LEU A 73 -8.26 6.89 1.51
C LEU A 73 -7.46 8.12 1.91
N LEU A 74 -6.24 8.28 1.38
CA LEU A 74 -5.39 9.44 1.65
C LEU A 74 -6.03 10.75 1.13
N LYS A 75 -6.63 10.71 -0.06
CA LYS A 75 -7.37 11.84 -0.63
C LYS A 75 -8.63 12.19 0.18
N ARG A 76 -9.30 11.19 0.77
CA ARG A 76 -10.45 11.42 1.64
C ARG A 76 -10.01 12.09 2.95
N SER A 77 -8.91 11.61 3.54
CA SER A 77 -8.33 12.15 4.77
C SER A 77 -7.91 13.62 4.63
N SER A 78 -7.33 14.01 3.49
CA SER A 78 -6.93 15.40 3.25
C SER A 78 -8.12 16.36 3.11
N ARG A 79 -9.25 15.91 2.55
CA ARG A 79 -10.48 16.71 2.44
C ARG A 79 -11.17 16.91 3.78
N SER A 80 -11.06 15.95 4.71
CA SER A 80 -11.63 16.04 6.05
C SER A 80 -10.83 16.93 7.01
N ALA A 81 -9.61 17.34 6.64
CA ALA A 81 -8.73 18.18 7.46
C ALA A 81 -8.91 19.69 7.21
N SER A 82 -9.85 20.10 6.36
CA SER A 82 -10.14 21.50 6.02
C SER A 82 -11.39 22.08 6.72
N GLY A 83 -11.80 21.51 7.85
CA GLY A 83 -12.94 21.96 8.66
C GLY A 83 -12.51 22.51 10.01
#